data_AF-A0A953E2C1-F1
#
_entry.id   AF-A0A953E2C1-F1
#
_cell.length_a   1.000
_cell.length_b   1.000
_cell.length_c   1.000
_cell.angle_alpha   90.00
_cell.angle_beta   90.00
_cell.angle_gamma   90.00
#
_symmetry.space_group_name_H-M   'P 1'
#
loop_
_entity.id
_entity.type
_entity.pdbx_description
1 polymer ?
#
loop_
_entity_poly.entity_id
_entity_poly.type
_entity_poly.pdbx_seq_one_letter_code
_entity_poly.pdbx_strand_id
1 'polypeptide(L)' 'EPTGALDRRTGDVALRMLFELVEESGSSLVMVTHDERLATRATRVIRLADGRADPTEP' A
#
# COMPACT_ATOMS: atom_id res chain seq x y z
N GLU A 1 0.74 6.11 -7.01
CA GLU A 1 0.80 6.28 -5.54
C GLU A 1 -0.39 7.08 -5.07
N PRO A 2 -1.18 6.58 -4.11
CA PRO A 2 -2.42 7.25 -3.68
C PRO A 2 -2.20 8.43 -2.73
N THR A 3 -1.03 8.54 -2.10
CA THR A 3 -0.70 9.61 -1.14
C THR A 3 0.39 10.57 -1.60
N GLY A 4 0.88 10.44 -2.85
CA GLY A 4 2.04 11.20 -3.34
C GLY A 4 1.85 12.74 -3.38
N ALA A 5 0.61 13.23 -3.32
CA ALA A 5 0.29 14.66 -3.26
C ALA A 5 -0.04 15.18 -1.85
N LEU A 6 -0.02 14.30 -0.84
CA LEU A 6 -0.41 14.61 0.54
C LEU A 6 0.84 14.70 1.42
N ASP A 7 0.78 15.53 2.46
CA ASP A 7 1.78 15.47 3.52
C ASP A 7 1.66 14.14 4.29
N ARG A 8 2.74 13.75 4.98
CA ARG A 8 2.82 12.46 5.71
C ARG A 8 1.62 12.20 6.62
N ARG A 9 1.19 13.20 7.38
CA ARG A 9 0.09 13.03 8.35
C ARG A 9 -1.23 12.80 7.62
N THR A 10 -1.51 13.59 6.59
CA THR A 10 -2.73 13.44 5.79
C THR A 10 -2.73 12.12 5.01
N GLY A 11 -1.58 11.70 4.49
CA GLY A 11 -1.40 10.42 3.82
C GLY A 11 -1.69 9.23 4.76
N ASP A 12 -1.16 9.25 5.98
CA ASP A 12 -1.43 8.21 6.99
C ASP A 12 -2.93 8.07 7.31
N VAL A 13 -3.64 9.20 7.43
CA VAL A 13 -5.09 9.19 7.68
C VAL A 13 -5.87 8.63 6.49
N ALA A 14 -5.54 9.06 5.28
CA ALA A 14 -6.16 8.54 4.05
C ALA A 14 -5.97 7.02 3.91
N LEU A 15 -4.76 6.54 4.19
CA LEU A 15 -4.45 5.11 4.14
C LEU A 15 -5.20 4.30 5.17
N ARG A 16 -5.30 4.80 6.41
CA ARG A 16 -6.09 4.13 7.44
C ARG A 16 -7.54 3.96 6.99
N MET A 17 -8.15 5.01 6.44
CA MET A 17 -9.53 4.92 5.93
C MET A 17 -9.68 3.92 4.77
N LEU A 18 -8.68 3.82 3.89
CA LEU A 18 -8.68 2.83 2.82
C LEU A 18 -8.60 1.39 3.36
N PHE A 19 -7.77 1.14 4.37
CA PHE A 19 -7.69 -0.16 5.03
C PHE A 19 -8.98 -0.53 5.78
N GLU A 20 -9.54 0.41 6.54
CA GLU A 20 -10.83 0.24 7.22
C GLU A 20 -11.95 -0.11 6.22
N LEU A 21 -12.02 0.61 5.09
CA LEU A 21 -13.00 0.33 4.04
C LEU A 21 -12.84 -1.09 3.46
N VAL A 22 -11.62 -1.55 3.27
CA VAL A 22 -11.34 -2.90 2.75
C VAL A 22 -11.85 -3.96 3.72
N GLU A 23 -11.58 -3.79 5.01
CA GLU A 23 -12.05 -4.69 6.07
C GLU A 23 -13.57 -4.70 6.16
N GLU A 24 -14.21 -3.52 6.16
CA GLU A 24 -15.66 -3.39 6.29
C GLU A 24 -16.43 -3.93 5.07
N SER A 25 -15.90 -3.71 3.86
CA SER A 25 -16.56 -4.10 2.61
C SER A 25 -16.20 -5.51 2.13
N GLY A 26 -15.22 -6.17 2.76
CA GLY A 26 -14.66 -7.43 2.27
C GLY A 26 -13.99 -7.31 0.90
N SER A 27 -13.55 -6.11 0.53
CA SER A 27 -12.91 -5.83 -0.76
C SER A 27 -11.42 -6.21 -0.73
N SER A 28 -10.70 -5.90 -1.81
CA SER A 28 -9.24 -6.00 -1.85
C SER A 28 -8.64 -4.66 -2.27
N LEU A 29 -7.53 -4.27 -1.64
CA LEU A 29 -6.78 -3.06 -1.97
C LEU A 29 -5.44 -3.44 -2.56
N VAL A 30 -5.19 -2.94 -3.77
CA VAL A 30 -3.87 -2.99 -4.42
C VAL A 30 -3.33 -1.56 -4.47
N MET A 31 -2.11 -1.38 -3.99
CA MET A 31 -1.48 -0.08 -3.88
C MET A 31 -0.04 -0.14 -4.37
N VAL A 32 0.40 0.93 -5.01
CA VAL A 32 1.81 1.18 -5.34
C VAL A 32 2.30 2.33 -4.48
N THR A 33 3.43 2.13 -3.79
CA THR A 33 4.06 3.11 -2.90
C THR A 33 5.58 2.91 -2.88
N HIS A 34 6.34 4.01 -2.79
CA HIS A 34 7.77 4.02 -2.48
C HIS A 34 8.05 4.06 -0.97
N ASP A 35 7.02 4.24 -0.12
CA ASP A 35 7.17 4.27 1.33
C ASP A 35 7.08 2.87 1.92
N GLU A 36 8.22 2.36 2.40
CA GLU A 36 8.33 1.04 3.04
C GLU A 36 7.46 0.91 4.30
N ARG A 37 7.21 2.00 5.03
CA ARG A 37 6.38 1.98 6.25
C ARG A 37 4.92 1.68 5.93
N LEU A 38 4.48 2.03 4.73
CA LEU A 38 3.13 1.73 4.27
C LEU A 38 3.04 0.31 3.74
N ALA A 39 4.10 -0.15 3.06
CA ALA A 39 4.18 -1.53 2.57
C ALA A 39 4.08 -2.54 3.72
N THR A 40 4.67 -2.28 4.89
CA THR A 40 4.58 -3.18 6.06
C THR A 40 3.17 -3.34 6.64
N ARG A 41 2.22 -2.46 6.29
CA ARG A 41 0.81 -2.62 6.68
C ARG A 41 0.03 -3.53 5.73
N ALA A 42 0.56 -3.82 4.55
CA ALA A 42 -0.11 -4.70 3.60
C ALA A 42 0.05 -6.17 4.00
N THR A 43 -0.96 -6.99 3.71
CA THR A 43 -0.89 -8.44 3.91
C THR A 43 0.17 -9.10 3.02
N ARG A 44 0.48 -8.45 1.88
CA ARG A 44 1.47 -8.91 0.91
C ARG A 44 2.20 -7.73 0.30
N VAL A 45 3.51 -7.86 0.11
CA VAL A 45 4.34 -6.85 -0.54
C VAL A 45 5.01 -7.49 -1.75
N ILE A 46 4.82 -6.88 -2.93
CA ILE A 46 5.48 -7.32 -4.16
C ILE A 46 6.43 -6.20 -4.59
N ARG A 47 7.73 -6.48 -4.58
CA ARG A 47 8.72 -5.56 -5.15
C ARG A 47 8.84 -5.79 -6.66
N LEU A 48 8.83 -4.71 -7.41
CA LEU A 48 9.01 -4.71 -8.86
C LEU A 48 10.36 -4.08 -9.21
N ALA A 49 11.16 -4.79 -10.00
CA ALA A 49 12.43 -4.31 -10.56
C ALA A 49 12.48 -4.69 -12.05
N ASP A 50 12.86 -3.74 -12.91
CA ASP A 50 12.97 -3.94 -14.37
C ASP A 50 11.73 -4.59 -15.01
N GLY A 51 10.53 -4.22 -14.53
CA GLY A 51 9.25 -4.76 -15.01
C GLY A 51 8.96 -6.21 -14.56
N ARG A 52 9.72 -6.74 -13.60
CA ARG A 52 9.53 -8.09 -13.04
C ARG A 52 9.31 -8.02 -11.53
N ALA A 53 8.43 -8.88 -11.05
CA ALA A 53 8.29 -9.10 -9.61
C ALA A 53 9.49 -9.88 -9.08
N ASP A 54 10.02 -9.47 -7.93
CA ASP A 54 11.03 -10.23 -7.22
C ASP A 54 10.41 -11.57 -6.77
N PRO A 55 10.92 -12.72 -7.25
CA PRO A 55 10.35 -14.03 -6.93
C PRO A 55 10.65 -14.48 -5.50
N THR A 56 11.49 -13.75 -4.75
CA THR A 56 11.95 -14.15 -3.42
C THR A 56 11.11 -13.60 -2.27
N GLU A 57 10.19 -12.68 -2.53
CA GLU A 57 9.28 -12.13 -1.52
C GLU A 57 7.86 -12.69 -1.70
N PRO A 58 7.30 -13.34 -0.65
CA PRO A 58 6.02 -14.04 -0.72
C PRO A 58 4.83 -13.11 -0.94
#